data_AF-A0A7S3BU21-F1
#
_entry.id   AF-A0A7S3BU21-F1
#
_cell.length_a   1.000
_cell.length_b   1.000
_cell.length_c   1.000
_cell.angle_alpha   90.00
_cell.angle_beta   90.00
_cell.angle_gamma   90.00
#
_symmetry.space_group_name_H-M   'P 1'
#
loop_
_entity.id
_entity.type
_entity.pdbx_description
1 polymer ?
#
loop_
_entity_poly.entity_id
_entity_poly.type
_entity_poly.pdbx_seq_one_letter_code
_entity_poly.pdbx_strand_id
1 'polypeptide(L)'
;EVALVVIGLLPTTVTDVTVLCRLMEAALQSYLNIVGIEASPEQEVDFVQEPLSVLGAAMASQPDLSISAATSQCLLQQAPLTLRLLLSLQLSMVEHTSSMVWMPVAIDCIKAAATCTVPAAREFELLPLWFAVIEVVASDFWLSEYSAATESLQSFSKAVQAAAGLLPATASLWDSHPAPLQSAAMQLAGRAVLLYLNHAVLAKQRGRLSRDVSVTMHEASPELKAQSAALIRCAQQAAFRSSFDSFFHAIELFTSRPQPVSLPTFKRQIVRTLLPMAPYLHGL
;
A
#
# COMPACT_ATOMS: atom_id res chain seq x y z
N GLU A 1 -23.39 8.06 -1.53
CA GLU A 1 -24.20 8.73 -2.58
C GLU A 1 -23.55 9.98 -3.16
N VAL A 2 -23.23 11.03 -2.38
CA VAL A 2 -22.57 12.26 -2.92
C VAL A 2 -21.21 11.97 -3.58
N ALA A 3 -20.37 11.13 -2.97
CA ALA A 3 -19.10 10.71 -3.57
C ALA A 3 -19.31 9.94 -4.88
N LEU A 4 -20.35 9.11 -4.99
CA LEU A 4 -20.73 8.39 -6.22
C LEU A 4 -21.26 9.32 -7.32
N VAL A 5 -21.96 10.40 -6.96
CA VAL A 5 -22.41 11.42 -7.91
C VAL A 5 -21.23 12.22 -8.46
N VAL A 6 -20.27 12.59 -7.61
CA VAL A 6 -19.02 13.24 -8.05
C VAL A 6 -18.19 12.29 -8.93
N ILE A 7 -18.10 11.01 -8.54
CA ILE A 7 -17.46 9.94 -9.30
C ILE A 7 -18.14 9.76 -10.68
N GLY A 8 -19.47 9.71 -10.76
CA GLY A 8 -20.20 9.53 -12.02
C GLY A 8 -20.10 10.70 -13.01
N LEU A 9 -19.75 11.91 -12.55
CA LEU A 9 -19.64 13.11 -13.39
C LEU A 9 -18.22 13.34 -13.96
N LEU A 10 -17.21 12.67 -13.41
CA LEU A 10 -15.80 12.78 -13.82
C LEU A 10 -15.53 12.49 -15.31
N PRO A 11 -16.10 11.43 -15.93
CA PRO A 11 -15.73 11.02 -17.29
C PRO A 11 -16.12 12.03 -18.38
N THR A 12 -16.96 13.01 -18.08
CA THR A 12 -17.52 13.91 -19.11
C THR A 12 -17.12 15.39 -18.93
N THR A 13 -16.53 15.77 -17.79
CA THR A 13 -16.35 17.20 -17.47
C THR A 13 -14.99 17.58 -16.90
N VAL A 14 -14.20 16.64 -16.38
CA VAL A 14 -12.94 16.98 -15.69
C VAL A 14 -11.76 16.82 -16.62
N THR A 15 -11.27 17.94 -17.15
CA THR A 15 -10.10 18.02 -18.05
C THR A 15 -8.77 18.28 -17.33
N ASP A 16 -8.80 18.42 -16.01
CA ASP A 16 -7.64 18.77 -15.20
C ASP A 16 -7.27 17.62 -14.25
N VAL A 17 -6.05 17.10 -14.41
CA VAL A 17 -5.46 16.05 -13.57
C VAL A 17 -5.53 16.41 -12.07
N THR A 18 -5.35 17.69 -11.73
CA THR A 18 -5.44 18.22 -10.37
C THR A 18 -6.81 17.96 -9.77
N VAL A 19 -7.86 18.28 -10.54
CA VAL A 19 -9.25 18.15 -10.10
C VAL A 19 -9.61 16.66 -9.99
N LEU A 20 -9.18 15.84 -10.94
CA LEU A 20 -9.34 14.39 -10.89
C LEU A 20 -8.74 13.81 -9.60
N CYS A 21 -7.47 14.12 -9.29
CA CYS A 21 -6.80 13.61 -8.08
C CYS A 21 -7.55 14.03 -6.81
N ARG A 22 -7.98 15.29 -6.69
CA ARG A 22 -8.70 15.76 -5.50
C ARG A 22 -10.05 15.05 -5.31
N LEU A 23 -10.79 14.84 -6.39
CA LEU A 23 -12.11 14.20 -6.32
C LEU A 23 -11.98 12.71 -6.01
N MET A 24 -10.98 12.02 -6.57
CA MET A 24 -10.67 10.63 -6.23
C MET A 24 -10.24 10.49 -4.76
N GLU A 25 -9.34 11.35 -4.30
CA GLU A 25 -8.88 11.35 -2.91
C GLU A 25 -10.03 11.59 -1.93
N ALA A 26 -10.86 12.60 -2.19
CA ALA A 26 -12.01 12.94 -1.35
C ALA A 26 -13.06 11.83 -1.34
N ALA A 27 -13.32 11.19 -2.49
CA ALA A 27 -14.25 10.08 -2.57
C ALA A 27 -13.75 8.90 -1.74
N LEU A 28 -12.51 8.46 -1.95
CA LEU A 28 -11.93 7.34 -1.20
C LEU A 28 -11.88 7.63 0.31
N GLN A 29 -11.53 8.85 0.70
CA GLN A 29 -11.51 9.24 2.11
C GLN A 29 -12.91 9.22 2.74
N SER A 30 -13.91 9.75 2.04
CA SER A 30 -15.31 9.71 2.50
C SER A 30 -15.79 8.26 2.65
N TYR A 31 -15.34 7.35 1.78
CA TYR A 31 -15.69 5.93 1.86
C TYR A 31 -14.97 5.19 3.00
N LEU A 32 -13.68 5.47 3.23
CA LEU A 32 -12.93 4.91 4.38
C LEU A 32 -13.55 5.30 5.73
N ASN A 33 -14.05 6.53 5.84
CA ASN A 33 -14.71 7.01 7.05
C ASN A 33 -16.02 6.26 7.35
N ILE A 34 -16.81 5.93 6.32
CA ILE A 34 -18.07 5.17 6.48
C ILE A 34 -17.79 3.73 6.92
N VAL A 35 -16.74 3.12 6.38
CA VAL A 35 -16.37 1.73 6.68
C VAL A 35 -15.75 1.57 8.07
N GLY A 36 -15.02 2.59 8.54
CA GLY A 36 -14.55 2.65 9.93
C GLY A 36 -15.68 2.56 10.95
N ILE A 37 -16.91 2.94 10.56
CA ILE A 37 -18.12 2.94 11.41
C ILE A 37 -18.90 1.62 11.30
N GLU A 38 -18.92 0.95 10.14
CA GLU A 38 -19.87 -0.16 9.86
C GLU A 38 -19.24 -1.53 9.57
N ALA A 39 -17.92 -1.73 9.71
CA ALA A 39 -17.26 -2.98 9.32
C ALA A 39 -17.75 -4.23 10.11
N SER A 40 -18.79 -4.89 9.58
CA SER A 40 -19.13 -6.27 9.90
C SER A 40 -18.00 -7.19 9.39
N PRO A 41 -17.53 -8.16 10.20
CA PRO A 41 -16.33 -8.95 9.90
C PRO A 41 -16.42 -9.89 8.68
N GLU A 42 -17.58 -9.99 8.03
CA GLU A 42 -17.89 -11.02 7.03
C GLU A 42 -18.05 -10.49 5.59
N GLN A 43 -18.21 -9.18 5.38
CA GLN A 43 -18.36 -8.61 4.04
C GLN A 43 -17.08 -7.95 3.54
N GLU A 44 -16.45 -8.57 2.54
CA GLU A 44 -15.38 -7.99 1.76
C GLU A 44 -15.99 -7.05 0.73
N VAL A 45 -16.19 -5.79 1.10
CA VAL A 45 -16.62 -4.76 0.14
C VAL A 45 -15.40 -4.37 -0.70
N ASP A 46 -15.48 -4.54 -2.02
CA ASP A 46 -14.41 -4.13 -2.95
C ASP A 46 -14.43 -2.61 -3.14
N PHE A 47 -13.72 -1.90 -2.27
CA PHE A 47 -13.65 -0.44 -2.21
C PHE A 47 -12.94 0.23 -3.39
N VAL A 48 -12.37 -0.57 -4.29
CA VAL A 48 -11.55 -0.07 -5.40
C VAL A 48 -12.34 -0.09 -6.70
N GLN A 49 -13.26 -1.04 -6.87
CA GLN A 49 -13.87 -1.33 -8.17
C GLN A 49 -14.63 -0.14 -8.80
N GLU A 50 -15.48 0.54 -8.03
CA GLU A 50 -16.27 1.67 -8.54
C GLU A 50 -15.40 2.90 -8.87
N PRO A 51 -14.57 3.44 -7.95
CA PRO A 51 -13.64 4.53 -8.28
C PRO A 51 -12.67 4.17 -9.41
N LEU A 52 -12.23 2.91 -9.48
CA LEU A 52 -11.35 2.43 -10.54
C LEU A 52 -12.02 2.47 -11.91
N SER A 53 -13.28 2.02 -12.01
CA SER A 53 -14.03 2.04 -13.27
C SER A 53 -14.18 3.46 -13.82
N VAL A 54 -14.39 4.43 -12.94
CA VAL A 54 -14.52 5.84 -13.29
C VAL A 54 -13.19 6.45 -13.67
N LEU A 55 -12.12 6.16 -12.94
CA LEU A 55 -10.78 6.59 -13.31
C LEU A 55 -10.42 6.05 -14.71
N GLY A 56 -10.66 4.76 -14.96
CA GLY A 56 -10.45 4.15 -16.26
C GLY A 56 -11.26 4.83 -17.37
N ALA A 57 -12.54 5.12 -17.14
CA ALA A 57 -13.38 5.84 -18.09
C ALA A 57 -12.90 7.27 -18.36
N ALA A 58 -12.52 8.01 -17.31
CA ALA A 58 -12.01 9.37 -17.44
C ALA A 58 -10.71 9.40 -18.27
N MET A 59 -9.76 8.52 -17.97
CA MET A 59 -8.50 8.43 -18.71
C MET A 59 -8.70 7.96 -20.17
N ALA A 60 -9.65 7.06 -20.42
CA ALA A 60 -9.97 6.63 -21.78
C ALA A 60 -10.64 7.75 -22.60
N SER A 61 -11.45 8.60 -21.96
CA SER A 61 -12.17 9.69 -22.60
C SER A 61 -11.31 10.92 -22.90
N GLN A 62 -10.12 11.04 -22.28
CA GLN A 62 -9.29 12.23 -22.36
C GLN A 62 -7.82 11.90 -22.59
N PRO A 63 -7.32 12.07 -23.83
CA PRO A 63 -5.94 11.74 -24.17
C PRO A 63 -4.89 12.59 -23.44
N ASP A 64 -5.27 13.77 -22.94
CA ASP A 64 -4.39 14.67 -22.18
C ASP A 64 -4.19 14.21 -20.72
N LEU A 65 -5.06 13.34 -20.19
CA LEU A 65 -4.92 12.73 -18.87
C LEU A 65 -3.96 11.54 -18.94
N SER A 66 -2.66 11.81 -18.95
CA SER A 66 -1.64 10.73 -18.89
C SER A 66 -1.44 10.22 -17.46
N ILE A 67 -1.14 8.92 -17.31
CA ILE A 67 -0.81 8.31 -16.01
C ILE A 67 0.41 8.98 -15.39
N SER A 68 1.41 9.35 -16.20
CA SER A 68 2.60 10.06 -15.73
C SER A 68 2.26 11.43 -15.11
N ALA A 69 1.36 12.19 -15.75
CA ALA A 69 0.87 13.46 -15.19
C ALA A 69 0.07 13.24 -13.90
N ALA A 70 -0.81 12.22 -13.87
CA ALA A 70 -1.57 11.85 -12.68
C ALA A 70 -0.67 11.47 -11.50
N THR A 71 0.34 10.63 -11.74
CA THR A 71 1.32 10.24 -10.72
C THR A 71 2.07 11.44 -10.16
N SER A 72 2.55 12.33 -11.04
CA SER A 72 3.24 13.57 -10.64
C SER A 72 2.35 14.46 -9.79
N GLN A 73 1.08 14.58 -10.17
CA GLN A 73 0.11 15.40 -9.45
C GLN A 73 -0.27 14.82 -8.09
N CYS A 74 -0.32 13.49 -7.96
CA CYS A 74 -0.54 12.85 -6.68
C CYS A 74 0.58 13.16 -5.68
N LEU A 75 1.83 13.21 -6.13
CA LEU A 75 2.97 13.59 -5.29
C LEU A 75 2.86 15.04 -4.82
N LEU A 76 2.52 15.96 -5.73
CA LEU A 76 2.33 17.37 -5.42
C LEU A 76 1.19 17.61 -4.43
N GLN A 77 0.13 16.81 -4.53
CA GLN A 77 -1.05 16.93 -3.67
C GLN A 77 -1.02 16.08 -2.41
N GLN A 78 -0.01 15.23 -2.23
CA GLN A 78 0.04 14.25 -1.15
C GLN A 78 -1.25 13.39 -1.14
N ALA A 79 -1.54 12.77 -2.28
CA ALA A 79 -2.76 12.02 -2.58
C ALA A 79 -2.47 10.50 -2.71
N PRO A 80 -2.15 9.81 -1.59
CA PRO A 80 -1.79 8.39 -1.60
C PRO A 80 -2.93 7.47 -2.06
N LEU A 81 -4.19 7.82 -1.81
CA LEU A 81 -5.33 6.97 -2.19
C LEU A 81 -5.56 6.99 -3.71
N THR A 82 -5.28 8.13 -4.34
CA THR A 82 -5.28 8.23 -5.80
C THR A 82 -4.13 7.44 -6.42
N LEU A 83 -2.91 7.47 -5.84
CA LEU A 83 -1.81 6.60 -6.28
C LEU A 83 -2.16 5.11 -6.14
N ARG A 84 -2.89 4.75 -5.08
CA ARG A 84 -3.43 3.40 -4.89
C ARG A 84 -4.34 3.02 -6.07
N LEU A 85 -5.26 3.89 -6.51
CA LEU A 85 -6.11 3.62 -7.67
C LEU A 85 -5.33 3.47 -8.96
N LEU A 86 -4.31 4.29 -9.19
CA LEU A 86 -3.45 4.19 -10.38
C LEU A 86 -2.74 2.83 -10.44
N LEU A 87 -2.23 2.33 -9.31
CA LEU A 87 -1.68 0.97 -9.21
C LEU A 87 -2.73 -0.12 -9.45
N SER A 88 -3.95 0.05 -8.92
CA SER A 88 -5.06 -0.87 -9.19
C SER A 88 -5.44 -0.92 -10.67
N LEU A 89 -5.38 0.23 -11.35
CA LEU A 89 -5.60 0.30 -12.79
C LEU A 89 -4.55 -0.50 -13.55
N GLN A 90 -3.27 -0.37 -13.18
CA GLN A 90 -2.23 -1.18 -13.81
C GLN A 90 -2.46 -2.67 -13.58
N LEU A 91 -2.83 -3.07 -12.36
CA LEU A 91 -3.21 -4.44 -12.04
C LEU A 91 -4.38 -4.98 -12.87
N SER A 92 -5.39 -4.15 -13.15
CA SER A 92 -6.53 -4.56 -13.99
C SER A 92 -6.17 -4.71 -15.47
N MET A 93 -5.11 -4.05 -15.92
CA MET A 93 -4.68 -4.04 -17.32
C MET A 93 -3.66 -5.14 -17.65
N VAL A 94 -3.06 -5.82 -16.65
CA VAL A 94 -1.95 -6.77 -16.87
C VAL A 94 -2.32 -7.95 -17.78
N GLU A 95 -3.57 -8.42 -17.73
CA GLU A 95 -4.05 -9.54 -18.56
C GLU A 95 -4.38 -9.10 -20.00
N HIS A 96 -4.50 -7.80 -20.23
CA HIS A 96 -4.97 -7.21 -21.49
C HIS A 96 -3.91 -6.39 -22.22
N THR A 97 -2.76 -6.15 -21.60
CA THR A 97 -1.69 -5.31 -22.15
C THR A 97 -0.33 -5.99 -22.06
N SER A 98 0.58 -5.64 -22.95
CA SER A 98 1.93 -6.21 -22.92
C SER A 98 2.73 -5.66 -21.73
N SER A 99 3.69 -6.44 -21.24
CA SER A 99 4.63 -6.00 -20.20
C SER A 99 5.37 -4.71 -20.57
N MET A 100 5.60 -4.45 -21.86
CA MET A 100 6.23 -3.22 -22.36
C MET A 100 5.38 -1.97 -22.14
N VAL A 101 4.08 -2.11 -21.91
CA VAL A 101 3.15 -0.99 -21.71
C VAL A 101 2.87 -0.77 -20.23
N TRP A 102 2.43 -1.81 -19.50
CA TRP A 102 1.98 -1.63 -18.12
C TRP A 102 3.14 -1.61 -17.11
N MET A 103 4.23 -2.36 -17.32
CA MET A 103 5.33 -2.43 -16.34
C MET A 103 6.01 -1.07 -16.13
N PRO A 104 6.39 -0.29 -17.16
CA PRO A 104 7.01 1.02 -16.95
C PRO A 104 6.13 1.94 -16.10
N VAL A 105 4.84 1.94 -16.38
CA VAL A 105 3.86 2.75 -15.64
C VAL A 105 3.72 2.28 -14.19
N ALA A 106 3.64 0.98 -13.94
CA ALA A 106 3.59 0.42 -12.60
C ALA A 106 4.86 0.72 -11.81
N ILE A 107 6.03 0.63 -12.44
CA ILE A 107 7.33 0.99 -11.86
C ILE A 107 7.35 2.46 -11.44
N ASP A 108 6.88 3.36 -12.30
CA ASP A 108 6.83 4.79 -11.98
C ASP A 108 5.85 5.08 -10.84
N CYS A 109 4.70 4.38 -10.80
CA CYS A 109 3.76 4.48 -9.68
C CYS A 109 4.36 3.93 -8.37
N ILE A 110 5.15 2.85 -8.40
CA ILE A 110 5.84 2.32 -7.22
C ILE A 110 6.93 3.28 -6.75
N LYS A 111 7.68 3.90 -7.67
CA LYS A 111 8.65 4.95 -7.33
C LYS A 111 7.96 6.15 -6.69
N ALA A 112 6.80 6.57 -7.20
CA ALA A 112 5.99 7.61 -6.59
C ALA A 112 5.44 7.18 -5.21
N ALA A 113 5.01 5.93 -5.03
CA ALA A 113 4.60 5.42 -3.74
C ALA A 113 5.73 5.46 -2.70
N ALA A 114 6.99 5.30 -3.13
CA ALA A 114 8.17 5.40 -2.26
C ALA A 114 8.46 6.85 -1.80
N THR A 115 8.13 7.85 -2.63
CA THR A 115 8.38 9.27 -2.31
C THR A 115 7.14 10.01 -1.82
N CYS A 116 5.97 9.37 -1.82
CA CYS A 116 4.72 9.94 -1.35
C CYS A 116 4.82 10.26 0.15
N THR A 117 4.66 11.53 0.49
CA THR A 117 4.60 12.02 1.86
C THR A 117 3.19 12.46 2.18
N VAL A 118 2.80 12.36 3.46
CA VAL A 118 1.49 12.78 3.96
C VAL A 118 1.66 13.51 5.29
N PRO A 119 0.74 14.41 5.67
CA PRO A 119 0.76 15.01 6.99
C PRO A 119 0.41 13.95 8.05
N ALA A 120 0.85 14.19 9.30
CA ALA A 120 0.67 13.26 10.43
C ALA A 120 -0.78 12.78 10.63
N ALA A 121 -1.76 13.66 10.38
CA ALA A 121 -3.18 13.34 10.51
C ALA A 121 -3.69 12.31 9.48
N ARG A 122 -2.97 12.14 8.36
CA ARG A 122 -3.34 11.30 7.20
C ARG A 122 -2.42 10.10 7.02
N GLU A 123 -1.52 9.79 7.97
CA GLU A 123 -0.55 8.70 7.84
C GLU A 123 -1.18 7.35 7.49
N PHE A 124 -2.39 7.07 8.00
CA PHE A 124 -3.11 5.82 7.72
C PHE A 124 -3.53 5.63 6.25
N GLU A 125 -3.57 6.69 5.46
CA GLU A 125 -3.85 6.62 4.02
C GLU A 125 -2.70 5.99 3.22
N LEU A 126 -1.49 5.94 3.80
CA LEU A 126 -0.35 5.22 3.20
C LEU A 126 -0.55 3.70 3.24
N LEU A 127 -1.31 3.18 4.21
CA LEU A 127 -1.46 1.73 4.38
C LEU A 127 -2.14 1.06 3.17
N PRO A 128 -3.28 1.57 2.64
CA PRO A 128 -3.83 1.11 1.38
C PRO A 128 -2.84 1.14 0.21
N LEU A 129 -2.07 2.24 0.08
CA LEU A 129 -1.07 2.41 -0.98
C LEU A 129 0.03 1.34 -0.89
N TRP A 130 0.55 1.09 0.30
CA TRP A 130 1.58 0.08 0.53
C TRP A 130 1.10 -1.34 0.19
N PHE A 131 -0.14 -1.68 0.54
CA PHE A 131 -0.73 -2.95 0.14
C PHE A 131 -0.92 -3.05 -1.39
N ALA A 132 -1.23 -1.95 -2.07
CA ALA A 132 -1.29 -1.92 -3.54
C ALA A 132 0.03 -2.35 -4.18
N VAL A 133 1.15 -1.85 -3.65
CA VAL A 133 2.48 -2.21 -4.14
C VAL A 133 2.73 -3.70 -3.97
N ILE A 134 2.34 -4.28 -2.83
CA ILE A 134 2.44 -5.74 -2.61
C ILE A 134 1.56 -6.50 -3.61
N GLU A 135 0.31 -6.05 -3.84
CA GLU A 135 -0.60 -6.64 -4.83
C GLU A 135 0.04 -6.66 -6.24
N VAL A 136 0.69 -5.57 -6.64
CA VAL A 136 1.42 -5.48 -7.93
C VAL A 136 2.59 -6.48 -7.98
N VAL A 137 3.45 -6.48 -6.96
CA VAL A 137 4.65 -7.32 -6.93
C VAL A 137 4.31 -8.82 -6.87
N ALA A 138 3.23 -9.16 -6.17
CA ALA A 138 2.72 -10.52 -6.04
C ALA A 138 2.00 -11.02 -7.30
N SER A 139 1.65 -10.15 -8.25
CA SER A 139 1.06 -10.55 -9.53
C SER A 139 2.03 -11.41 -10.35
N ASP A 140 1.56 -12.48 -10.97
CA ASP A 140 2.37 -13.35 -11.83
C ASP A 140 3.03 -12.60 -13.00
N PHE A 141 2.42 -11.49 -13.41
CA PHE A 141 2.89 -10.69 -14.53
C PHE A 141 4.07 -9.78 -14.17
N TRP A 142 4.30 -9.48 -12.89
CA TRP A 142 5.41 -8.61 -12.48
C TRP A 142 6.77 -9.29 -12.68
N LEU A 143 7.65 -8.72 -13.50
CA LEU A 143 8.91 -9.35 -13.88
C LEU A 143 10.07 -8.83 -13.03
N SER A 144 10.51 -9.62 -12.04
CA SER A 144 11.58 -9.24 -11.10
C SER A 144 12.96 -9.14 -11.78
N GLU A 145 13.16 -9.86 -12.87
CA GLU A 145 14.37 -9.82 -13.70
C GLU A 145 14.57 -8.47 -14.41
N TYR A 146 13.54 -7.65 -14.50
CA TYR A 146 13.66 -6.30 -15.04
C TYR A 146 14.38 -5.40 -14.03
N SER A 147 15.55 -4.85 -14.40
CA SER A 147 16.40 -4.08 -13.47
C SER A 147 15.64 -2.91 -12.82
N ALA A 148 14.86 -2.15 -13.60
CA ALA A 148 14.09 -1.03 -13.09
C ALA A 148 12.96 -1.46 -12.13
N ALA A 149 12.42 -2.68 -12.30
CA ALA A 149 11.46 -3.26 -11.36
C ALA A 149 12.12 -3.54 -10.01
N THR A 150 13.30 -4.19 -10.02
CA THR A 150 14.09 -4.43 -8.81
C THR A 150 14.50 -3.13 -8.12
N GLU A 151 15.00 -2.15 -8.86
CA GLU A 151 15.39 -0.84 -8.31
C GLU A 151 14.20 -0.10 -7.68
N SER A 152 13.04 -0.07 -8.35
CA SER A 152 11.84 0.57 -7.79
C SER A 152 11.39 -0.08 -6.49
N LEU A 153 11.47 -1.41 -6.41
CA LEU A 153 11.10 -2.16 -5.22
C LEU A 153 12.09 -1.94 -4.06
N GLN A 154 13.38 -1.84 -4.36
CA GLN A 154 14.40 -1.51 -3.37
C GLN A 154 14.19 -0.09 -2.83
N SER A 155 13.90 0.89 -3.70
CA SER A 155 13.56 2.26 -3.28
C SER A 155 12.32 2.30 -2.41
N PHE A 156 11.26 1.58 -2.79
CA PHE A 156 10.04 1.44 -1.98
C PHE A 156 10.33 0.81 -0.61
N SER A 157 11.07 -0.30 -0.57
CA SER A 157 11.44 -0.97 0.69
C SER A 157 12.25 -0.05 1.60
N LYS A 158 13.23 0.70 1.07
CA LYS A 158 13.99 1.69 1.83
C LYS A 158 13.12 2.81 2.37
N ALA A 159 12.20 3.33 1.56
CA ALA A 159 11.27 4.38 1.99
C ALA A 159 10.35 3.90 3.13
N VAL A 160 9.80 2.68 3.04
CA VAL A 160 8.99 2.12 4.13
C VAL A 160 9.83 1.84 5.37
N GLN A 161 11.10 1.44 5.22
CA GLN A 161 12.03 1.31 6.36
C GLN A 161 12.30 2.66 7.03
N ALA A 162 12.50 3.73 6.26
CA ALA A 162 12.65 5.09 6.78
C ALA A 162 11.38 5.52 7.55
N ALA A 163 10.22 5.36 6.92
CA ALA A 163 8.90 5.66 7.50
C ALA A 163 8.64 4.88 8.79
N ALA A 164 9.10 3.62 8.87
CA ALA A 164 8.99 2.77 10.05
C ALA A 164 10.04 3.03 11.15
N GLY A 165 10.89 4.05 10.98
CA GLY A 165 11.96 4.40 11.92
C GLY A 165 13.03 3.31 12.04
N LEU A 166 13.25 2.52 11.00
CA LEU A 166 14.26 1.46 10.98
C LEU A 166 15.63 1.95 10.49
N LEU A 167 15.65 3.01 9.67
CA LEU A 167 16.88 3.63 9.20
C LEU A 167 17.31 4.73 10.19
N PRO A 168 18.60 4.78 10.56
CA PRO A 168 19.11 5.88 11.37
C PRO A 168 18.95 7.20 10.62
N ALA A 169 18.58 8.28 11.31
CA ALA A 169 18.41 9.63 10.73
C ALA A 169 19.69 10.18 10.04
N THR A 170 20.83 9.52 10.26
CA THR A 170 22.12 9.83 9.64
C THR A 170 22.37 9.11 8.31
N ALA A 171 21.46 8.23 7.89
CA ALA A 171 21.51 7.58 6.58
C ALA A 171 21.15 8.58 5.49
N SER A 172 22.17 9.33 5.07
CA SER A 172 22.25 10.13 3.84
C SER A 172 21.57 11.51 3.86
N LEU A 173 22.40 12.56 3.99
CA LEU A 173 22.13 13.94 3.56
C LEU A 173 21.77 14.07 2.06
N TRP A 174 21.87 12.98 1.29
CA TRP A 174 21.72 12.93 -0.17
C TRP A 174 20.53 12.09 -0.62
N ASP A 175 19.97 11.26 0.24
CA ASP A 175 18.79 10.46 -0.06
C ASP A 175 17.59 11.17 0.54
N SER A 176 16.74 11.70 -0.33
CA SER A 176 15.43 12.27 0.00
C SER A 176 14.43 11.17 0.41
N HIS A 177 14.76 10.41 1.47
CA HIS A 177 13.84 9.45 2.08
C HIS A 177 12.79 10.19 2.93
N PRO A 178 11.55 9.68 3.01
CA PRO A 178 10.55 10.25 3.89
C PRO A 178 11.04 10.19 5.35
N ALA A 179 10.75 11.25 6.10
CA ALA A 179 10.98 11.24 7.54
C ALA A 179 10.19 10.11 8.22
N PRO A 180 10.65 9.61 9.38
CA PRO A 180 9.89 8.63 10.15
C PRO A 180 8.46 9.12 10.43
N LEU A 181 7.49 8.22 10.33
CA LEU A 181 6.10 8.52 10.66
C LEU A 181 5.95 8.83 12.14
N GLN A 182 5.00 9.68 12.50
CA GLN A 182 4.76 10.08 13.89
C GLN A 182 3.94 9.02 14.63
N SER A 183 3.03 8.33 13.95
CA SER A 183 2.21 7.29 14.53
C SER A 183 2.99 6.00 14.74
N ALA A 184 3.10 5.58 16.00
CA ALA A 184 3.64 4.27 16.38
C ALA A 184 2.90 3.11 15.69
N ALA A 185 1.57 3.24 15.50
CA ALA A 185 0.77 2.25 14.78
C ALA A 185 1.21 2.13 13.32
N MET A 186 1.45 3.26 12.65
CA MET A 186 1.90 3.25 11.26
C MET A 186 3.35 2.81 11.09
N GLN A 187 4.22 3.06 12.07
CA GLN A 187 5.56 2.48 12.08
C GLN A 187 5.51 0.94 12.20
N LEU A 188 4.62 0.40 13.03
CA LEU A 188 4.37 -1.05 13.13
C LEU A 188 3.75 -1.59 11.83
N ALA A 189 2.82 -0.86 11.22
CA ALA A 189 2.24 -1.20 9.92
C ALA A 189 3.32 -1.29 8.84
N GLY A 190 4.26 -0.34 8.79
CA GLY A 190 5.38 -0.36 7.84
C GLY A 190 6.24 -1.62 8.00
N ARG A 191 6.53 -2.04 9.24
CA ARG A 191 7.24 -3.30 9.53
C ARG A 191 6.46 -4.53 9.07
N ALA A 192 5.15 -4.56 9.29
CA ALA A 192 4.28 -5.64 8.83
C ALA A 192 4.21 -5.72 7.30
N VAL A 193 4.11 -4.57 6.63
CA VAL A 193 4.17 -4.45 5.16
C VAL A 193 5.49 -4.98 4.63
N LEU A 194 6.63 -4.57 5.21
CA LEU A 194 7.95 -5.05 4.82
C LEU A 194 8.10 -6.56 5.05
N LEU A 195 7.54 -7.08 6.14
CA LEU A 195 7.51 -8.51 6.42
C LEU A 195 6.79 -9.26 5.29
N TYR A 196 5.57 -8.86 4.93
CA TYR A 196 4.82 -9.53 3.87
C TYR A 196 5.46 -9.32 2.49
N LEU A 197 5.98 -8.12 2.21
CA LEU A 197 6.62 -7.83 0.92
C LEU A 197 7.85 -8.72 0.68
N ASN A 198 8.75 -8.81 1.66
CA ASN A 198 9.94 -9.67 1.55
C ASN A 198 9.57 -11.14 1.36
N HIS A 199 8.47 -11.55 2.00
CA HIS A 199 7.91 -12.89 1.88
C HIS A 199 7.36 -13.16 0.47
N ALA A 200 6.58 -12.24 -0.09
CA ALA A 200 6.08 -12.33 -1.47
C ALA A 200 7.21 -12.37 -2.50
N VAL A 201 8.25 -11.54 -2.35
CA VAL A 201 9.43 -11.53 -3.23
C VAL A 201 10.17 -12.87 -3.17
N LEU A 202 10.40 -13.41 -1.97
CA LEU A 202 11.09 -14.68 -1.79
C LEU A 202 10.30 -15.85 -2.40
N ALA A 203 8.98 -15.88 -2.23
CA ALA A 203 8.14 -16.90 -2.83
C ALA A 203 8.17 -16.85 -4.36
N LYS A 204 8.15 -15.65 -4.92
CA LYS A 204 8.28 -15.43 -6.36
C LYS A 204 9.63 -15.91 -6.92
N GLN A 205 10.73 -15.60 -6.23
CA GLN A 205 12.07 -16.11 -6.58
C GLN A 205 12.15 -17.64 -6.57
N ARG A 206 11.31 -18.30 -5.76
CA ARG A 206 11.24 -19.78 -5.67
C ARG A 206 10.26 -20.40 -6.66
N GLY A 207 9.66 -19.62 -7.56
CA GLY A 207 8.64 -20.10 -8.49
C GLY A 207 7.32 -20.52 -7.81
N ARG A 208 7.11 -20.14 -6.54
CA ARG A 208 5.83 -20.30 -5.84
C ARG A 208 4.93 -19.12 -6.20
N LEU A 209 4.45 -19.14 -7.45
CA LEU A 209 3.69 -18.07 -8.10
C LEU A 209 2.25 -17.92 -7.56
N SER A 210 1.75 -18.89 -6.79
CA SER A 210 0.40 -18.80 -6.23
C SER A 210 0.30 -17.73 -5.14
N ARG A 211 -0.70 -16.85 -5.25
CA ARG A 211 -1.15 -15.79 -4.30
C ARG A 211 -1.17 -16.18 -2.80
N ASP A 212 -1.15 -17.47 -2.51
CA ASP A 212 -1.03 -18.04 -1.18
C ASP A 212 0.43 -18.27 -0.82
N VAL A 213 0.98 -17.35 -0.05
CA VAL A 213 2.42 -17.36 0.27
C VAL A 213 2.67 -18.14 1.56
N SER A 214 3.45 -19.22 1.49
CA SER A 214 3.96 -19.97 2.66
C SER A 214 5.47 -19.82 2.76
N VAL A 215 5.95 -19.29 3.88
CA VAL A 215 7.38 -19.28 4.20
C VAL A 215 7.51 -19.63 5.67
N THR A 216 8.22 -20.71 5.93
CA THR A 216 8.66 -21.08 7.27
C THR A 216 9.86 -20.21 7.63
N MET A 217 9.90 -19.68 8.85
CA MET A 217 10.98 -18.78 9.30
C MET A 217 12.39 -19.39 9.21
N HIS A 218 12.50 -20.72 9.14
CA HIS A 218 13.77 -21.40 8.91
C HIS A 218 14.36 -21.06 7.53
N GLU A 219 13.51 -21.03 6.51
CA GLU A 219 13.86 -20.76 5.12
C GLU A 219 13.80 -19.26 4.75
N ALA A 220 13.48 -18.40 5.71
CA ALA A 220 13.33 -16.97 5.51
C ALA A 220 14.65 -16.26 5.17
N SER A 221 14.55 -15.19 4.37
CA SER A 221 15.69 -14.31 4.09
C SER A 221 16.17 -13.58 5.36
N PRO A 222 17.42 -13.10 5.39
CA PRO A 222 17.93 -12.30 6.50
C PRO A 222 17.07 -11.08 6.82
N GLU A 223 16.54 -10.41 5.80
CA GLU A 223 15.68 -9.23 5.92
C GLU A 223 14.35 -9.60 6.59
N LEU A 224 13.74 -10.73 6.17
CA LEU A 224 12.50 -11.21 6.78
C LEU A 224 12.69 -11.59 8.24
N LYS A 225 13.80 -12.26 8.57
CA LYS A 225 14.19 -12.59 9.95
C LYS A 225 14.42 -11.32 10.78
N ALA A 226 15.06 -10.31 10.20
CA ALA A 226 15.30 -9.03 10.86
C ALA A 226 13.99 -8.28 11.17
N GLN A 227 13.04 -8.25 10.23
CA GLN A 227 11.72 -7.62 10.46
C GLN A 227 10.91 -8.36 11.52
N SER A 228 10.89 -9.69 11.47
CA SER A 228 10.23 -10.52 12.50
C SER A 228 10.84 -10.28 13.89
N ALA A 229 12.17 -10.34 14.00
CA ALA A 229 12.87 -10.05 15.25
C ALA A 229 12.63 -8.62 15.76
N ALA A 230 12.55 -7.65 14.85
CA ALA A 230 12.24 -6.27 15.22
C ALA A 230 10.82 -6.12 15.79
N LEU A 231 9.82 -6.79 15.20
CA LEU A 231 8.45 -6.82 15.70
C LEU A 231 8.36 -7.50 17.08
N ILE A 232 9.08 -8.61 17.28
CA ILE A 232 9.17 -9.28 18.58
C ILE A 232 9.79 -8.34 19.64
N ARG A 233 10.86 -7.62 19.31
CA ARG A 233 11.45 -6.63 20.22
C ARG A 233 10.47 -5.51 20.55
N CYS A 234 9.71 -5.01 19.58
CA CYS A 234 8.65 -4.01 19.83
C CYS A 234 7.60 -4.57 20.79
N ALA A 235 7.13 -5.80 20.60
CA ALA A 235 6.17 -6.45 21.51
C ALA A 235 6.69 -6.58 22.95
N GLN A 236 8.01 -6.68 23.13
CA GLN A 236 8.62 -6.77 24.45
C GLN A 236 8.77 -5.42 25.15
N GLN A 237 8.69 -4.30 24.44
CA GLN A 237 8.85 -2.96 24.99
C GLN A 237 7.59 -2.49 25.72
N ALA A 238 7.76 -1.92 26.92
CA ALA A 238 6.65 -1.45 27.75
C ALA A 238 5.76 -0.42 27.04
N ALA A 239 6.33 0.40 26.14
CA ALA A 239 5.60 1.41 25.36
C ALA A 239 4.54 0.83 24.41
N PHE A 240 4.65 -0.46 24.03
CA PHE A 240 3.78 -1.09 23.03
C PHE A 240 2.87 -2.19 23.60
N ARG A 241 3.17 -2.72 24.79
CA ARG A 241 2.60 -3.93 25.42
C ARG A 241 1.12 -3.92 25.82
N SER A 242 0.38 -2.84 25.61
CA SER A 242 -1.04 -2.79 25.96
C SER A 242 -1.89 -2.25 24.82
N SER A 243 -1.35 -1.28 24.09
CA SER A 243 -2.06 -0.66 22.96
C SER A 243 -2.02 -1.50 21.67
N PHE A 244 -1.14 -2.51 21.57
CA PHE A 244 -0.89 -3.23 20.30
C PHE A 244 -0.93 -4.76 20.44
N ASP A 245 -1.48 -5.31 21.52
CA ASP A 245 -1.49 -6.77 21.76
C ASP A 245 -2.21 -7.55 20.66
N SER A 246 -3.34 -7.02 20.16
CA SER A 246 -4.09 -7.62 19.06
C SER A 246 -3.27 -7.67 17.77
N PHE A 247 -2.50 -6.62 17.49
CA PHE A 247 -1.58 -6.55 16.34
C PHE A 247 -0.45 -7.57 16.49
N PHE A 248 0.23 -7.60 17.64
CA PHE A 248 1.34 -8.55 17.83
C PHE A 248 0.87 -10.00 17.81
N HIS A 249 -0.32 -10.30 18.35
CA HIS A 249 -0.92 -11.61 18.24
C HIS A 249 -1.20 -12.00 16.78
N ALA A 250 -1.72 -11.08 15.96
CA ALA A 250 -1.94 -11.32 14.54
C ALA A 250 -0.62 -11.58 13.77
N ILE A 251 0.45 -10.85 14.10
CA ILE A 251 1.79 -11.06 13.53
C ILE A 251 2.39 -12.40 13.98
N GLU A 252 2.25 -12.77 15.25
CA GLU A 252 2.70 -14.06 15.77
C GLU A 252 1.98 -15.21 15.06
N LEU A 253 0.66 -15.12 14.90
CA LEU A 253 -0.11 -16.09 14.12
C LEU A 253 0.38 -16.17 12.67
N PHE A 254 0.67 -15.04 12.02
CA PHE A 254 1.20 -15.03 10.65
C PHE A 254 2.56 -15.72 10.56
N THR A 255 3.47 -15.46 11.50
CA THR A 255 4.85 -15.95 11.45
C THR A 255 5.03 -17.38 11.95
N SER A 256 4.11 -17.88 12.78
CA SER A 256 4.13 -19.25 13.34
C SER A 256 3.33 -20.26 12.53
N ARG A 257 2.41 -19.82 11.66
CA ARG A 257 1.57 -20.72 10.86
C ARG A 257 2.39 -21.49 9.83
N PRO A 258 2.19 -22.82 9.72
CA PRO A 258 2.81 -23.63 8.66
C PRO A 258 2.12 -23.44 7.30
N GLN A 259 0.85 -23.02 7.30
CA GLN A 259 0.06 -22.81 6.10
C GLN A 259 0.30 -21.43 5.50
N PRO A 260 0.21 -21.30 4.16
CA PRO A 260 0.31 -20.01 3.51
C PRO A 260 -0.79 -19.06 3.99
N VAL A 261 -0.46 -17.77 4.12
CA VAL A 261 -1.43 -16.72 4.42
C VAL A 261 -1.57 -15.81 3.22
N SER A 262 -2.78 -15.79 2.65
CA SER A 262 -3.10 -14.94 1.51
C SER A 262 -3.00 -13.45 1.87
N LEU A 263 -2.63 -12.63 0.89
CA LEU A 263 -2.51 -11.17 1.06
C LEU A 263 -3.81 -10.53 1.57
N PRO A 264 -5.02 -10.89 1.05
CA PRO A 264 -6.27 -10.37 1.58
C PRO A 264 -6.46 -10.68 3.07
N THR A 265 -6.12 -11.91 3.50
CA THR A 265 -6.21 -12.31 4.92
C THR A 265 -5.26 -11.48 5.77
N PHE A 266 -4.00 -11.33 5.35
CA PHE A 266 -3.00 -10.55 6.07
C PHE A 266 -3.43 -9.07 6.16
N LYS A 267 -3.77 -8.45 5.02
CA LYS A 267 -4.28 -7.08 4.93
C LYS A 267 -5.43 -6.84 5.90
N ARG A 268 -6.42 -7.73 5.91
CA ARG A 268 -7.58 -7.65 6.81
C ARG A 268 -7.18 -7.65 8.29
N GLN A 269 -6.24 -8.51 8.69
CA GLN A 269 -5.77 -8.57 10.08
C GLN A 269 -5.00 -7.32 10.49
N ILE A 270 -4.11 -6.80 9.63
CA ILE A 270 -3.35 -5.58 9.92
C ILE A 270 -4.29 -4.37 10.01
N VAL A 271 -5.21 -4.22 9.05
CA VAL A 271 -6.20 -3.12 9.06
C VAL A 271 -7.08 -3.20 10.30
N ARG A 272 -7.62 -4.38 10.63
CA ARG A 272 -8.48 -4.56 11.82
C ARG A 272 -7.78 -4.18 13.12
N THR A 273 -6.49 -4.45 13.24
CA THR A 273 -5.74 -4.24 14.49
C THR A 273 -5.22 -2.82 14.63
N LEU A 274 -4.98 -2.11 13.53
CA LEU A 274 -4.35 -0.77 13.55
C LEU A 274 -5.31 0.37 13.17
N LEU A 275 -6.25 0.16 12.24
CA LEU A 275 -7.15 1.22 11.76
C LEU A 275 -7.93 1.92 12.88
N PRO A 276 -8.41 1.26 13.95
CA PRO A 276 -9.08 1.92 15.06
C PRO A 276 -8.24 3.00 15.77
N MET A 277 -6.93 3.07 15.51
CA MET A 277 -6.00 4.06 16.05
C MET A 277 -5.80 5.27 15.12
N ALA A 278 -6.56 5.35 14.01
CA ALA A 278 -6.47 6.45 13.06
C ALA A 278 -7.04 7.75 13.67
N PRO A 279 -6.29 8.88 13.63
CA PRO A 279 -6.72 10.14 14.25
C PRO A 279 -8.09 10.65 13.78
N TYR A 280 -8.40 10.45 12.49
CA TYR A 280 -9.65 10.92 11.89
C TYR A 280 -10.87 10.04 12.22
N LEU A 281 -10.68 8.89 12.90
CA LEU A 281 -11.77 8.09 13.45
C LEU A 281 -12.11 8.49 14.89
N HIS A 282 -11.20 9.18 15.58
CA HIS A 282 -11.44 9.67 16.94
C HIS A 282 -12.36 10.90 16.89
N GLY A 283 -13.68 10.67 16.91
CA GLY A 283 -14.71 11.70 16.83
C GLY A 283 -15.94 11.33 15.98
N LEU A 284 -15.91 10.14 15.35
CA LEU A 284 -17.06 9.45 14.78
C LEU A 284 -17.70 8.54 15.85
#